data_AF-A0A357R669-F1
#
_entry.id   AF-A0A357R669-F1
#
_cell.length_a   1.000
_cell.length_b   1.000
_cell.length_c   1.000
_cell.angle_alpha   90.00
_cell.angle_beta   90.00
_cell.angle_gamma   90.00
#
_symmetry.space_group_name_H-M   'P 1'
#
loop_
_entity.id
_entity.type
_entity.pdbx_description
1 polymer ?
#
loop_
_entity_poly.entity_id
_entity_poly.type
_entity_poly.pdbx_seq_one_letter_code
_entity_poly.pdbx_strand_id
1 'polypeptide(L)'
;DIIMIGEIRDAETLETAVRAALTGHLVLSTIHTNDAPSTLTRMIEMGLPPFLVVAATNGIVAQRLVRRLCRDCKGKGCNRCNKTGYKGRLAVH
;
A
#
# COMPACT_ATOMS: atom_id res chain seq x y z
N ASP A 1 -10.12 -0.93 -19.46
CA ASP A 1 -10.50 0.09 -18.46
C ASP A 1 -9.72 -0.05 -17.16
N ILE A 2 -9.54 1.06 -16.44
CA ILE A 2 -8.79 1.14 -15.18
C ILE A 2 -9.66 1.83 -14.13
N ILE A 3 -9.76 1.25 -12.94
CA ILE A 3 -10.51 1.77 -11.80
C ILE A 3 -9.54 1.98 -10.63
N MET A 4 -9.61 3.14 -9.97
CA MET A 4 -8.86 3.41 -8.75
C MET A 4 -9.81 3.68 -7.59
N ILE A 5 -9.71 2.85 -6.56
CA ILE A 5 -10.44 2.99 -5.30
C ILE A 5 -9.41 3.43 -4.26
N GLY A 6 -9.59 4.61 -3.67
CA GLY A 6 -8.58 5.18 -2.77
C GLY A 6 -8.13 4.23 -1.67
N GLU A 7 -9.08 3.58 -0.99
CA GLU A 7 -8.84 2.62 0.09
C GLU A 7 -10.03 1.65 0.20
N ILE A 8 -9.77 0.38 0.47
CA ILE A 8 -10.80 -0.62 0.81
C ILE A 8 -10.82 -0.80 2.32
N ARG A 9 -11.92 -0.40 2.97
CA ARG A 9 -12.10 -0.45 4.43
C ARG A 9 -13.06 -1.54 4.90
N ASP A 10 -13.94 -1.97 4.03
CA ASP A 10 -15.07 -2.86 4.33
C ASP A 10 -15.26 -3.93 3.25
N ALA A 11 -16.06 -4.94 3.60
CA ALA A 11 -16.35 -6.09 2.77
C ALA A 11 -17.11 -5.73 1.49
N GLU A 12 -18.02 -4.76 1.57
CA GLU A 12 -18.86 -4.34 0.44
C GLU A 12 -18.02 -3.70 -0.68
N THR A 13 -17.10 -2.80 -0.29
CA THR A 13 -16.17 -2.17 -1.22
C THR A 13 -15.21 -3.19 -1.80
N LEU A 14 -14.71 -4.13 -0.98
CA LEU A 14 -13.83 -5.21 -1.43
C LEU A 14 -14.53 -6.11 -2.46
N GLU A 15 -15.79 -6.49 -2.21
CA GLU A 15 -16.57 -7.34 -3.11
C GLU A 15 -16.80 -6.64 -4.45
N THR A 16 -17.16 -5.36 -4.43
CA THR A 16 -17.34 -4.56 -5.65
C THR A 16 -16.04 -4.45 -6.45
N ALA A 17 -14.92 -4.21 -5.79
CA ALA A 17 -13.59 -4.14 -6.42
C ALA A 17 -13.22 -5.47 -7.11
N VAL A 18 -13.45 -6.59 -6.42
CA VAL A 18 -13.16 -7.93 -6.94
C VAL A 18 -14.05 -8.30 -8.12
N ARG A 19 -15.35 -7.99 -8.05
CA ARG A 19 -16.27 -8.19 -9.18
C ARG A 19 -15.85 -7.38 -10.41
N ALA A 20 -15.42 -6.13 -10.21
CA ALA A 20 -14.90 -5.30 -11.30
C ALA A 20 -13.60 -5.88 -11.90
N ALA A 21 -12.69 -6.37 -11.06
CA ALA A 21 -11.45 -7.01 -11.51
C ALA A 21 -11.71 -8.26 -12.37
N LEU A 22 -12.63 -9.13 -11.93
CA LEU A 22 -12.98 -10.37 -12.63
C LEU A 22 -13.78 -10.16 -13.93
N THR A 23 -14.31 -8.97 -14.15
CA THR A 23 -15.03 -8.58 -15.38
C THR A 23 -14.15 -7.83 -16.38
N GLY A 24 -12.83 -7.80 -16.16
CA GLY A 24 -11.85 -7.29 -17.14
C GLY A 24 -11.36 -5.86 -16.89
N HIS A 25 -11.63 -5.29 -15.72
CA HIS A 25 -11.10 -3.99 -15.32
C HIS A 25 -9.81 -4.14 -14.52
N LEU A 26 -8.79 -3.32 -14.78
CA LEU A 26 -7.65 -3.23 -13.87
C LEU A 26 -8.05 -2.39 -12.66
N VAL A 27 -8.08 -3.00 -11.47
CA VAL A 27 -8.44 -2.30 -10.23
C VAL A 27 -7.19 -2.04 -9.40
N LEU A 28 -7.01 -0.78 -8.99
CA LEU A 28 -5.96 -0.33 -8.09
C LEU A 28 -6.59 0.17 -6.79
N SER A 29 -6.08 -0.30 -5.65
CA SER A 29 -6.52 0.18 -4.35
C SER A 29 -5.45 0.05 -3.28
N THR A 30 -5.74 0.56 -2.08
CA THR A 30 -4.88 0.45 -0.91
C THR A 30 -5.63 -0.24 0.24
N ILE A 31 -4.88 -1.01 1.03
CA ILE A 31 -5.35 -1.64 2.27
C ILE A 31 -4.26 -1.41 3.32
N HIS A 32 -4.66 -1.08 4.54
CA HIS A 32 -3.72 -0.88 5.64
C HIS A 32 -3.31 -2.21 6.28
N THR A 33 -2.18 -2.75 5.83
CA THR A 33 -1.49 -3.89 6.43
C THR A 33 -0.01 -3.62 6.65
N ASN A 34 0.64 -4.45 7.46
CA ASN A 34 2.06 -4.28 7.82
C ASN A 34 3.02 -4.75 6.72
N ASP A 35 2.59 -5.66 5.85
CA ASP A 35 3.37 -6.27 4.78
C ASP A 35 2.45 -6.84 3.70
N ALA A 36 3.03 -7.20 2.57
CA ALA A 36 2.27 -7.64 1.40
C ALA A 36 1.49 -8.95 1.65
N PRO A 37 2.07 -10.01 2.25
CA PRO A 37 1.33 -11.25 2.52
C PRO A 37 0.11 -11.04 3.43
N SER A 38 0.24 -10.19 4.45
CA SER A 38 -0.85 -9.89 5.39
C SER A 38 -2.08 -9.28 4.71
N THR A 39 -1.92 -8.65 3.54
CA THR A 39 -3.05 -8.12 2.75
C THR A 39 -3.97 -9.23 2.26
N LEU A 40 -3.44 -10.39 1.88
CA LEU A 40 -4.25 -11.53 1.47
C LEU A 40 -5.09 -12.04 2.65
N THR A 41 -4.45 -12.20 3.82
CA THR A 41 -5.15 -12.59 5.05
C THR A 41 -6.22 -11.57 5.40
N ARG A 42 -5.93 -10.28 5.27
CA ARG A 42 -6.90 -9.22 5.56
C ARG A 42 -8.13 -9.27 4.66
N MET A 43 -7.96 -9.56 3.36
CA MET A 43 -9.09 -9.73 2.44
C MET A 43 -9.97 -10.93 2.83
N ILE A 44 -9.36 -12.03 3.30
CA ILE A 44 -10.08 -13.21 3.79
C ILE A 44 -10.84 -12.87 5.08
N GLU A 45 -10.22 -12.15 6.02
CA GLU A 45 -10.85 -11.69 7.27
C GLU A 45 -12.03 -10.75 7.03
N MET A 46 -12.01 -9.96 5.94
CA MET A 46 -13.14 -9.13 5.51
C MET A 46 -14.30 -9.94 4.91
N GLY A 47 -14.14 -11.25 4.75
CA GLY A 47 -15.21 -12.15 4.27
C GLY A 47 -15.08 -12.56 2.82
N LEU A 48 -13.98 -12.21 2.13
CA LEU A 48 -13.77 -12.68 0.76
C LEU A 48 -13.30 -14.15 0.75
N PRO A 49 -13.98 -15.05 0.00
CA PRO A 49 -13.51 -16.42 -0.15
C PRO A 49 -12.07 -16.49 -0.69
N PRO A 50 -11.20 -17.38 -0.17
CA PRO A 50 -9.80 -17.45 -0.57
C PRO A 50 -9.57 -17.62 -2.08
N PHE A 51 -10.44 -18.38 -2.77
CA PHE A 51 -10.34 -18.57 -4.21
C PHE A 51 -10.57 -17.28 -5.01
N LEU A 52 -11.42 -16.37 -4.53
CA LEU A 52 -11.64 -15.06 -5.16
C LEU A 52 -10.45 -14.13 -4.92
N VAL A 53 -9.85 -14.17 -3.72
CA VAL A 53 -8.64 -13.41 -3.42
C VAL A 53 -7.53 -13.77 -4.42
N VAL A 54 -7.28 -15.07 -4.62
CA VAL A 54 -6.25 -15.56 -5.54
C VAL A 54 -6.61 -15.21 -7.00
N ALA A 55 -7.87 -15.37 -7.40
CA ALA A 55 -8.29 -15.12 -8.78
C ALA A 55 -8.24 -13.63 -9.18
N ALA A 56 -8.55 -12.72 -8.24
CA ALA A 56 -8.65 -11.29 -8.54
C ALA A 56 -7.34 -10.51 -8.31
N THR A 57 -6.38 -11.06 -7.57
CA THR A 57 -5.17 -10.34 -7.16
C THR A 57 -4.00 -10.62 -8.08
N ASN A 58 -3.56 -9.62 -8.84
CA ASN A 58 -2.36 -9.72 -9.68
C ASN A 58 -1.06 -9.46 -8.91
N GLY A 59 -1.09 -8.62 -7.87
CA GLY A 59 0.09 -8.27 -7.09
C GLY A 59 -0.23 -7.33 -5.94
N ILE A 60 0.63 -7.35 -4.91
CA ILE A 60 0.52 -6.49 -3.72
C ILE A 60 1.88 -5.85 -3.49
N VAL A 61 1.89 -4.54 -3.25
CA VAL A 61 3.09 -3.78 -2.89
C VAL A 61 2.92 -3.24 -1.48
N ALA A 62 3.81 -3.64 -0.57
CA ALA A 62 3.94 -3.00 0.73
C ALA A 62 4.98 -1.88 0.62
N GLN A 63 4.70 -0.70 1.18
CA GLN A 63 5.62 0.43 1.10
C GLN A 63 5.74 1.11 2.46
N ARG A 64 6.96 1.48 2.84
CA ARG A 64 7.23 2.38 3.97
C ARG A 64 8.04 3.58 3.52
N LEU A 65 7.88 4.70 4.23
CA LEU A 65 8.69 5.89 4.01
C LEU A 65 9.71 6.02 5.14
N VAL A 66 10.99 5.94 4.80
CA VAL A 66 12.10 6.16 5.73
C VAL A 66 12.66 7.57 5.60
N ARG A 67 13.19 8.11 6.68
CA ARG A 67 13.84 9.44 6.66
C ARG A 67 15.11 9.39 5.84
N ARG A 68 15.29 10.35 4.94
CA ARG A 68 16.53 10.49 4.16
C ARG A 68 17.55 11.32 4.95
N LEU A 69 18.79 10.84 5.03
CA LEU A 69 19.89 11.62 5.64
C LEU A 69 20.08 12.96 4.93
N CYS A 70 20.28 14.03 5.70
CA CYS A 70 20.61 15.33 5.15
C CYS A 70 21.97 15.24 4.43
N ARG A 71 22.02 15.69 3.16
CA ARG A 71 23.24 15.63 2.33
C ARG A 71 24.39 16.46 2.88
N ASP A 72 24.09 17.55 3.58
CA ASP A 72 25.08 18.51 4.08
C ASP A 72 25.73 18.04 5.39
N CYS A 73 24.93 17.57 6.35
CA CYS A 73 25.44 17.20 7.68
C CYS A 73 25.53 15.71 7.95
N LYS A 74 25.08 14.85 7.01
CA LYS A 74 25.17 13.38 7.09
C LYS A 74 24.70 12.80 8.43
N GLY A 75 23.60 13.34 8.98
CA GLY A 75 23.00 12.88 10.23
C GLY A 75 23.41 13.64 11.50
N LYS A 76 24.45 14.48 11.47
CA LYS A 76 24.90 15.23 12.66
C LYS A 76 23.98 16.40 13.06
N GLY A 77 23.14 16.89 12.15
CA GLY A 77 22.30 18.07 12.32
C GLY A 77 22.97 19.37 11.86
N CYS A 78 22.24 20.18 11.07
CA CYS A 78 22.66 21.51 10.62
C CYS A 78 21.44 22.42 10.40
N ASN A 79 21.68 23.70 10.08
CA ASN A 79 20.59 24.66 9.85
C ASN A 79 19.70 24.25 8.66
N ARG A 80 20.26 23.63 7.60
CA ARG A 80 19.49 23.21 6.42
C ARG A 80 18.46 22.11 6.71
N CYS A 81 18.69 21.29 7.73
CA CYS A 81 17.80 20.21 8.15
C CYS A 81 17.12 20.50 9.50
N ASN A 82 17.12 21.76 9.96
CA ASN A 82 16.57 22.16 11.26
C ASN A 82 17.13 21.31 12.43
N LYS A 83 18.45 21.06 12.41
CA LYS A 83 19.18 20.26 13.41
C LYS A 83 18.75 18.80 13.57
N THR A 84 17.82 18.29 12.74
CA THR A 84 17.32 16.91 12.84
C THR A 84 18.27 15.82 12.32
N GLY A 85 19.21 16.17 11.44
CA GLY A 85 20.05 15.22 10.70
C GLY A 85 19.40 14.62 9.44
N TYR A 86 18.11 14.87 9.21
CA TYR A 86 17.35 14.29 8.10
C TYR A 86 16.67 15.36 7.24
N LYS A 87 16.53 15.12 5.93
CA LYS A 87 15.79 16.01 5.04
C LYS A 87 15.11 15.21 3.92
N GLY A 88 13.78 15.18 3.95
CA GLY A 88 12.95 14.41 3.04
C GLY A 88 12.74 12.95 3.46
N ARG A 89 12.04 12.19 2.62
CA ARG A 89 11.71 10.78 2.81
C ARG A 89 12.12 9.98 1.56
N LEU A 90 12.35 8.68 1.74
CA LEU A 90 12.60 7.71 0.67
C LEU A 90 11.62 6.55 0.85
N ALA A 91 11.01 6.10 -0.25
CA ALA A 91 10.18 4.91 -0.24
C ALA A 91 11.06 3.65 -0.25
N VAL A 92 10.73 2.70 0.61
CA VAL A 92 11.23 1.33 0.59
C VAL A 92 10.03 0.42 0.36
N HIS A 93 10.17 -0.52 -0.57
CA HIS A 93 9.16 -1.48 -0.98
C HIS A 93 9.70 -2.90 -0.82
#